data_AF-A0A399PVC9-F1
#
_entry.id   AF-A0A399PVC9-F1
#
_cell.length_a   1.000
_cell.length_b   1.000
_cell.length_c   1.000
_cell.angle_alpha   90.00
_cell.angle_beta   90.00
_cell.angle_gamma   90.00
#
_symmetry.space_group_name_H-M   'P 1'
#
loop_
_entity.id
_entity.type
_entity.pdbx_description
1 polymer ?
#
loop_
_entity_poly.entity_id
_entity_poly.type
_entity_poly.pdbx_seq_one_letter_code
_entity_poly.pdbx_strand_id
1 'polypeptide(L)'
;MVALLGAGAISLVFTLFLTPLFIKLFHRLQWGQFIRDDGPQSHHTKRGTATMGGIVIILASVIGYFVGHLLTWDGIRFDPVTPSGLLVVFMMVGLGFVGFLDDYLKTRKQQSLGLGGWQKVAGQVIVATVFAVLAITLRDPVSGLTPASTAISLFRDLPLDFMALGAVIGTGLFIVWICLIVASASNGVNVADGLDGLAAGASIFSIGSYVIIGFWQFNQSCDSVSSYQNEYRCYEVASPLDLAIIAASIVGALIG
;
A
#
# COMPACT_ATOMS: atom_id res chain seq x y z
N MET A 1 -6.84 2.27 19.23
CA MET A 1 -7.60 1.02 18.89
C MET A 1 -8.87 1.31 18.11
N VAL A 2 -9.68 2.32 18.50
CA VAL A 2 -10.90 2.69 17.76
C VAL A 2 -10.60 3.07 16.30
N ALA A 3 -9.56 3.86 16.04
CA ALA A 3 -9.15 4.20 14.67
C ALA A 3 -8.81 2.96 13.82
N LEU A 4 -8.08 2.00 14.39
CA LEU A 4 -7.65 0.78 13.70
C LEU A 4 -8.85 -0.10 13.30
N LEU A 5 -9.72 -0.40 14.27
CA LEU A 5 -10.90 -1.24 14.01
C LEU A 5 -11.91 -0.49 13.13
N GLY A 6 -12.10 0.80 13.38
CA GLY A 6 -12.97 1.67 12.60
C GLY A 6 -12.54 1.76 11.14
N ALA A 7 -11.24 2.01 10.88
CA ALA A 7 -10.71 2.10 9.52
C ALA A 7 -10.95 0.81 8.72
N GLY A 8 -10.60 -0.35 9.29
CA GLY A 8 -10.82 -1.65 8.65
C GLY A 8 -12.30 -1.94 8.40
N ALA A 9 -13.16 -1.69 9.38
CA ALA A 9 -14.61 -1.90 9.24
C ALA A 9 -15.23 -0.98 8.17
N ILE A 10 -14.84 0.30 8.14
CA ILE A 10 -15.32 1.27 7.15
C ILE A 10 -14.90 0.84 5.74
N SER A 11 -13.64 0.47 5.55
CA SER A 11 -13.15 -0.01 4.25
C SER A 11 -13.89 -1.26 3.78
N LEU A 12 -14.13 -2.22 4.68
CA LEU A 12 -14.89 -3.44 4.37
C LEU A 12 -16.34 -3.14 3.99
N VAL A 13 -17.04 -2.34 4.79
CA VAL A 13 -18.43 -1.94 4.50
C VAL A 13 -18.48 -1.19 3.16
N PHE A 14 -17.51 -0.31 2.91
CA PHE A 14 -17.42 0.40 1.65
C PHE A 14 -17.29 -0.56 0.47
N THR A 15 -16.31 -1.47 0.46
CA THR A 15 -16.14 -2.38 -0.68
C THR A 15 -17.30 -3.37 -0.82
N LEU A 16 -17.78 -3.94 0.28
CA LEU A 16 -18.88 -4.92 0.28
C LEU A 16 -20.15 -4.36 -0.39
N PHE A 17 -20.54 -3.12 -0.05
CA PHE A 17 -21.77 -2.53 -0.56
C PHE A 17 -21.61 -1.73 -1.85
N LEU A 18 -20.46 -1.08 -2.06
CA LEU A 18 -20.27 -0.20 -3.22
C LEU A 18 -19.69 -0.94 -4.43
N THR A 19 -18.95 -2.04 -4.26
CA THR A 19 -18.40 -2.80 -5.41
C THR A 19 -19.49 -3.21 -6.42
N PRO A 20 -20.67 -3.73 -6.02
CA PRO A 20 -21.76 -4.01 -6.98
C PRO A 20 -22.26 -2.78 -7.73
N LEU A 21 -22.23 -1.60 -7.10
CA LEU A 21 -22.62 -0.33 -7.73
C LEU A 21 -21.56 0.13 -8.74
N PHE A 22 -20.27 0.00 -8.40
CA PHE A 22 -19.17 0.29 -9.31
C PHE A 22 -19.17 -0.65 -10.52
N ILE A 23 -19.48 -1.94 -10.34
CA ILE A 23 -19.62 -2.88 -11.46
C ILE A 23 -20.71 -2.40 -12.44
N LYS A 24 -21.89 -2.02 -11.92
CA LYS A 24 -22.98 -1.48 -12.75
C LYS A 24 -22.57 -0.18 -13.46
N LEU A 25 -21.80 0.68 -12.79
CA LEU A 25 -21.29 1.92 -13.38
C LEU A 25 -20.30 1.63 -14.52
N PHE A 26 -19.33 0.74 -14.31
CA PHE A 26 -18.34 0.39 -15.33
C PHE A 26 -18.97 -0.29 -16.55
N HIS A 27 -20.02 -1.09 -16.36
CA HIS A 27 -20.83 -1.63 -17.46
C HIS A 27 -21.53 -0.52 -18.27
N ARG A 28 -22.09 0.50 -17.60
CA ARG A 28 -22.70 1.65 -18.31
C ARG A 28 -21.68 2.46 -19.09
N LEU A 29 -20.46 2.59 -18.57
CA LEU A 29 -19.36 3.31 -19.23
C LEU A 29 -18.71 2.50 -20.36
N GLN A 30 -19.14 1.26 -20.61
CA GLN A 30 -18.55 0.34 -21.59
C GLN A 30 -17.05 0.12 -21.37
N TRP A 31 -16.58 0.24 -20.13
CA TRP A 31 -15.20 -0.04 -19.71
C TRP A 31 -15.01 -1.53 -19.42
N GLY A 32 -15.34 -2.36 -20.41
CA GLY A 32 -15.05 -3.80 -20.40
C GLY A 32 -13.74 -4.09 -21.12
N GLN A 33 -13.06 -5.17 -20.74
CA GLN A 33 -11.90 -5.66 -21.50
C GLN A 33 -12.31 -6.04 -22.93
N PHE A 34 -11.48 -5.63 -23.91
CA PHE A 34 -11.56 -6.10 -25.29
C PHE A 34 -11.01 -7.53 -25.38
N ILE A 35 -11.77 -8.46 -25.96
CA ILE A 35 -11.44 -9.88 -26.00
C ILE A 35 -10.95 -10.23 -27.42
N ARG A 36 -9.87 -10.99 -27.51
CA ARG A 36 -9.32 -11.54 -28.76
C ARG A 36 -10.06 -12.84 -29.09
N ASP A 37 -10.53 -13.00 -30.33
CA ASP A 37 -11.32 -14.17 -30.77
C ASP A 37 -10.54 -15.50 -30.80
N ASP A 38 -9.21 -15.50 -30.61
CA ASP A 38 -8.33 -16.66 -30.84
C ASP A 38 -8.08 -17.56 -29.60
N GLY A 39 -8.93 -17.51 -28.56
CA GLY A 39 -8.77 -18.28 -27.31
C GLY A 39 -9.60 -19.56 -27.22
N PRO A 40 -9.21 -20.59 -26.42
CA PRO A 40 -9.99 -21.81 -26.25
C PRO A 40 -11.37 -21.56 -25.62
N GLN A 41 -12.38 -22.33 -26.05
CA GLN A 41 -13.80 -22.20 -25.66
C GLN A 41 -14.07 -22.18 -24.12
N SER A 42 -13.18 -22.76 -23.31
CA SER A 42 -13.24 -22.75 -21.84
C SER A 42 -12.96 -21.40 -21.17
N HIS A 43 -12.37 -20.43 -21.89
CA HIS A 43 -12.11 -19.07 -21.40
C HIS A 43 -13.24 -18.07 -21.72
N HIS A 44 -14.30 -18.48 -22.44
CA HIS A 44 -15.41 -17.60 -22.79
C HIS A 44 -16.40 -17.34 -21.65
N THR A 45 -16.18 -17.89 -20.45
CA THR A 45 -16.99 -17.64 -19.25
C THR A 45 -16.53 -16.43 -18.43
N LYS A 46 -15.33 -15.88 -18.69
CA LYS A 46 -14.87 -14.60 -18.11
C LYS A 46 -15.20 -13.39 -19.01
N ARG A 47 -16.41 -13.40 -19.60
CA ARG A 47 -16.93 -12.31 -20.43
C ARG A 47 -17.29 -11.11 -19.56
N GLY A 48 -16.75 -9.93 -19.88
CA GLY A 48 -17.27 -8.64 -19.39
C GLY A 48 -17.03 -8.33 -17.91
N THR A 49 -16.12 -9.03 -17.21
CA THR A 49 -15.74 -8.68 -15.84
C THR A 49 -15.01 -7.33 -15.84
N ALA A 50 -15.46 -6.38 -15.02
CA ALA A 50 -14.87 -5.05 -14.93
C ALA A 50 -13.43 -5.15 -14.40
N THR A 51 -12.44 -4.73 -15.19
CA THR A 51 -11.01 -4.95 -14.89
C THR A 51 -10.36 -3.81 -14.11
N MET A 52 -11.15 -3.05 -13.37
CA MET A 52 -10.70 -1.91 -12.57
C MET A 52 -11.12 -2.02 -11.09
N GLY A 53 -11.34 -3.24 -10.60
CA GLY A 53 -11.74 -3.48 -9.20
C GLY A 53 -10.76 -2.88 -8.18
N GLY A 54 -9.47 -2.80 -8.54
CA GLY A 54 -8.43 -2.15 -7.72
C GLY A 54 -8.74 -0.68 -7.37
N ILE A 55 -9.47 0.05 -8.21
CA ILE A 55 -9.88 1.44 -7.90
C ILE A 55 -10.76 1.46 -6.65
N VAL A 56 -11.71 0.53 -6.56
CA VAL A 56 -12.65 0.46 -5.43
C VAL A 56 -11.90 0.12 -4.15
N ILE A 57 -10.95 -0.80 -4.21
CA ILE A 57 -10.09 -1.19 -3.08
C ILE A 57 -9.25 0.00 -2.60
N ILE A 58 -8.61 0.73 -3.52
CA ILE A 58 -7.80 1.92 -3.17
C ILE A 58 -8.68 3.00 -2.54
N LEU A 59 -9.82 3.32 -3.16
CA LEU A 59 -10.75 4.32 -2.63
C LEU A 59 -11.24 3.94 -1.23
N ALA A 60 -11.65 2.69 -1.03
CA ALA A 60 -12.10 2.20 0.26
C ALA A 60 -11.02 2.24 1.33
N SER A 61 -9.78 1.89 0.97
CA SER A 61 -8.62 1.93 1.88
C SER A 61 -8.32 3.38 2.30
N VAL A 62 -8.27 4.30 1.34
CA VAL A 62 -8.03 5.73 1.60
C VAL A 62 -9.14 6.33 2.46
N ILE A 63 -10.41 6.07 2.11
CA ILE A 63 -11.55 6.57 2.88
C ILE A 63 -11.54 5.98 4.29
N GLY A 64 -11.37 4.67 4.45
CA GLY A 64 -11.31 4.04 5.76
C GLY A 64 -10.15 4.56 6.62
N TYR A 65 -8.97 4.77 6.02
CA TYR A 65 -7.82 5.37 6.69
C TYR A 65 -8.14 6.76 7.27
N PHE A 66 -8.64 7.68 6.45
CA PHE A 66 -8.93 9.04 6.90
C PHE A 66 -10.13 9.11 7.84
N VAL A 67 -11.21 8.38 7.55
CA VAL A 67 -12.39 8.35 8.43
C VAL A 67 -12.05 7.69 9.76
N GLY A 68 -11.21 6.65 9.77
CA GLY A 68 -10.71 6.03 11.00
C GLY A 68 -9.98 7.01 11.91
N HIS A 69 -9.15 7.89 11.34
CA HIS A 69 -8.51 8.99 12.06
C HIS A 69 -9.50 10.06 12.53
N LEU A 70 -10.55 10.32 11.76
CA LEU A 70 -11.62 11.24 12.18
C LEU A 70 -12.46 10.67 13.33
N LEU A 71 -12.65 9.36 13.41
CA LEU A 71 -13.43 8.71 14.48
C LEU A 71 -12.77 8.80 15.87
N THR A 72 -11.45 9.00 15.93
CA THR A 72 -10.73 9.23 17.18
C THR A 72 -10.64 10.71 17.55
N TRP A 73 -11.31 11.59 16.79
CA TRP A 73 -11.41 13.00 17.14
C TRP A 73 -12.38 13.20 18.30
N ASP A 74 -11.85 13.17 19.52
CA ASP A 74 -12.62 13.45 20.76
C ASP A 74 -12.19 14.75 21.47
N GLY A 75 -11.45 15.62 20.78
CA GLY A 75 -11.05 16.95 21.25
C GLY A 75 -9.90 16.99 22.27
N ILE A 76 -9.51 15.83 22.84
CA ILE A 76 -8.46 15.72 23.88
C ILE A 76 -7.35 14.74 23.49
N ARG A 77 -7.66 13.65 22.77
CA ARG A 77 -6.68 12.67 22.28
C ARG A 77 -6.84 12.56 20.77
N PHE A 78 -5.72 12.67 20.07
CA PHE A 78 -5.66 12.57 18.61
C PHE A 78 -4.59 11.54 18.29
N ASP A 79 -4.97 10.47 17.58
CA ASP A 79 -4.00 9.63 16.87
C ASP A 79 -3.70 10.38 15.58
N PRO A 80 -2.51 11.01 15.40
CA PRO A 80 -2.28 11.86 14.25
C PRO A 80 -2.04 11.06 12.98
N VAL A 81 -2.52 11.60 11.87
CA VAL A 81 -2.06 11.20 10.54
C VAL A 81 -0.58 11.57 10.43
N THR A 82 0.28 10.57 10.26
CA THR A 82 1.73 10.77 10.30
C THR A 82 2.35 10.68 8.90
N PRO A 83 3.59 11.19 8.72
CA PRO A 83 4.31 11.02 7.47
C PRO A 83 4.42 9.54 7.03
N SER A 84 4.58 8.61 7.99
CA SER A 84 4.66 7.17 7.71
C SER A 84 3.38 6.63 7.04
N GLY A 85 2.21 6.91 7.61
CA GLY A 85 0.92 6.48 7.04
C GLY A 85 0.66 7.12 5.68
N LEU A 86 0.93 8.43 5.54
CA LEU A 86 0.77 9.15 4.27
C LEU A 86 1.67 8.64 3.16
N LEU A 87 2.89 8.20 3.48
CA LEU A 87 3.80 7.62 2.49
C LEU A 87 3.30 6.27 1.97
N VAL A 88 2.67 5.45 2.82
CA VAL A 88 2.01 4.21 2.38
C VAL A 88 0.82 4.51 1.49
N VAL A 89 -0.01 5.48 1.87
CA VAL A 89 -1.14 5.96 1.03
C VAL A 89 -0.62 6.48 -0.31
N PHE A 90 0.43 7.30 -0.31
CA PHE A 90 1.07 7.82 -1.52
C PHE A 90 1.57 6.69 -2.42
N MET A 91 2.25 5.68 -1.86
CA MET A 91 2.74 4.53 -2.64
C MET A 91 1.58 3.74 -3.25
N MET A 92 0.54 3.46 -2.47
CA MET A 92 -0.64 2.72 -2.91
C MET A 92 -1.39 3.47 -4.03
N VAL A 93 -1.66 4.76 -3.84
CA VAL A 93 -2.35 5.59 -4.84
C VAL A 93 -1.47 5.80 -6.07
N GLY A 94 -0.18 6.05 -5.90
CA GLY A 94 0.78 6.28 -6.99
C GLY A 94 0.96 5.06 -7.88
N LEU A 95 1.21 3.88 -7.31
CA LEU A 95 1.29 2.63 -8.08
C LEU A 95 -0.07 2.21 -8.64
N GLY A 96 -1.15 2.44 -7.88
CA GLY A 96 -2.50 2.25 -8.34
C GLY A 96 -2.83 3.10 -9.57
N PHE A 97 -2.36 4.34 -9.62
CA PHE A 97 -2.50 5.21 -10.79
C PHE A 97 -1.70 4.69 -11.99
N VAL A 98 -0.45 4.23 -11.79
CA VAL A 98 0.33 3.59 -12.86
C VAL A 98 -0.38 2.34 -13.40
N GLY A 99 -0.94 1.50 -12.53
CA GLY A 99 -1.74 0.33 -12.91
C GLY A 99 -3.03 0.72 -13.65
N PHE A 100 -3.74 1.73 -13.15
CA PHE A 100 -4.93 2.27 -13.79
C PHE A 100 -4.63 2.79 -15.21
N LEU A 101 -3.51 3.50 -15.41
CA LEU A 101 -3.10 3.96 -16.74
C LEU A 101 -2.84 2.78 -17.69
N ASP A 102 -2.28 1.68 -17.20
CA ASP A 102 -2.04 0.45 -17.97
C ASP A 102 -3.37 -0.15 -18.43
N ASP A 103 -4.32 -0.34 -17.51
CA ASP A 103 -5.62 -0.94 -17.81
C ASP A 103 -6.54 -0.02 -18.62
N TYR A 104 -6.47 1.29 -18.39
CA TYR A 104 -7.16 2.28 -19.21
C TYR A 104 -6.63 2.29 -20.65
N LEU A 105 -5.32 2.16 -20.86
CA LEU A 105 -4.76 2.08 -22.21
C LEU A 105 -5.09 0.76 -22.91
N LYS A 106 -5.14 -0.38 -22.20
CA LYS A 106 -5.62 -1.66 -22.76
C LYS A 106 -7.05 -1.55 -23.28
N THR A 107 -7.95 -1.01 -22.45
CA THR A 107 -9.37 -0.87 -22.77
C THR A 107 -9.60 0.14 -23.90
N ARG A 108 -8.94 1.31 -23.86
CA ARG A 108 -9.08 2.34 -24.89
C ARG A 108 -8.53 1.92 -26.25
N LYS A 109 -7.38 1.22 -26.27
CA LYS A 109 -6.73 0.79 -27.52
C LYS A 109 -7.25 -0.55 -28.06
N GLN A 110 -8.16 -1.22 -27.35
CA GLN A 110 -8.71 -2.52 -27.73
C GLN A 110 -7.63 -3.56 -28.06
N GLN A 111 -6.58 -3.61 -27.24
CA GLN A 111 -5.46 -4.54 -27.43
C GLN A 111 -5.00 -5.10 -26.08
N SER A 112 -4.33 -6.25 -26.11
CA SER A 112 -3.84 -6.91 -24.91
C SER A 112 -2.71 -6.16 -24.20
N LEU A 113 -2.01 -5.28 -24.91
CA LEU A 113 -0.86 -4.53 -24.39
C LEU A 113 -1.27 -3.09 -23.99
N GLY A 114 -1.10 -2.74 -22.73
CA GLY A 114 -1.39 -1.39 -22.22
C GLY A 114 -0.20 -0.44 -22.39
N LEU A 115 0.45 -0.12 -21.27
CA LEU A 115 1.75 0.55 -21.28
C LEU A 115 2.82 -0.39 -21.84
N GLY A 116 3.80 0.18 -22.56
CA GLY A 116 5.03 -0.54 -22.83
C GLY A 116 5.74 -0.89 -21.51
N GLY A 117 6.40 -2.04 -21.44
CA GLY A 117 7.06 -2.50 -20.20
C GLY A 117 7.97 -1.44 -19.58
N TRP A 118 8.78 -0.76 -20.39
CA TRP A 118 9.62 0.34 -19.96
C TRP A 118 8.86 1.57 -19.44
N GLN A 119 7.69 1.88 -20.01
CA GLN A 119 6.84 2.99 -19.54
C GLN A 119 6.24 2.68 -18.17
N LYS A 120 5.82 1.42 -17.94
CA LYS A 120 5.31 0.96 -16.65
C LYS A 120 6.39 1.03 -15.58
N VAL A 121 7.58 0.50 -15.88
CA VAL A 121 8.75 0.58 -14.99
C VAL A 121 9.14 2.03 -14.71
N ALA A 122 9.16 2.91 -15.72
CA ALA A 122 9.44 4.33 -15.51
C ALA A 122 8.45 4.99 -14.55
N GLY A 123 7.15 4.69 -14.68
CA GLY A 123 6.13 5.17 -13.73
C GLY A 123 6.37 4.66 -12.30
N GLN A 124 6.67 3.38 -12.14
CA GLN A 124 7.01 2.78 -10.84
C GLN A 124 8.26 3.44 -10.22
N VAL A 125 9.30 3.68 -11.01
CA VAL A 125 10.54 4.34 -10.57
C VAL A 125 10.30 5.77 -10.11
N ILE A 126 9.45 6.54 -10.81
CA ILE A 126 9.11 7.92 -10.41
C ILE A 126 8.44 7.90 -9.03
N VAL A 127 7.41 7.08 -8.84
CA VAL A 127 6.69 6.97 -7.55
C VAL A 127 7.64 6.49 -6.44
N ALA A 128 8.44 5.45 -6.72
CA ALA A 128 9.39 4.90 -5.76
C ALA A 128 10.48 5.91 -5.35
N THR A 129 10.98 6.72 -6.30
CA THR A 129 12.00 7.73 -6.02
C THR A 129 11.44 8.84 -5.12
N VAL A 130 10.23 9.32 -5.40
CA VAL A 130 9.57 10.32 -4.55
C VAL A 130 9.34 9.76 -3.14
N PHE A 131 8.84 8.53 -3.04
CA PHE A 131 8.68 7.86 -1.75
C PHE A 131 10.02 7.74 -1.00
N ALA A 132 11.09 7.29 -1.67
CA ALA A 132 12.40 7.08 -1.07
C ALA A 132 12.96 8.39 -0.48
N VAL A 133 12.91 9.48 -1.25
CA VAL A 133 13.39 10.79 -0.80
C VAL A 133 12.58 11.29 0.39
N LEU A 134 11.26 11.20 0.34
CA LEU A 134 10.41 11.64 1.45
C LEU A 134 10.57 10.78 2.70
N ALA A 135 10.77 9.46 2.54
CA ALA A 135 10.90 8.52 3.65
C ALA A 135 12.17 8.73 4.49
N ILE A 136 13.21 9.37 3.95
CA ILE A 136 14.44 9.70 4.69
C ILE A 136 14.55 11.18 5.07
N THR A 137 13.67 12.05 4.54
CA THR A 137 13.70 13.50 4.80
C THR A 137 12.60 13.95 5.75
N LEU A 138 11.42 13.34 5.68
CA LEU A 138 10.32 13.61 6.61
C LEU A 138 10.63 12.94 7.94
N ARG A 139 10.43 13.69 9.02
CA ARG A 139 10.57 13.20 10.39
C ARG A 139 9.21 13.16 11.04
N ASP A 140 8.99 12.10 11.81
CA ASP A 140 7.81 12.00 12.64
C ASP A 140 7.84 13.10 13.72
N PRO A 141 6.75 13.88 13.90
CA PRO A 141 6.72 14.95 14.88
C PRO A 141 6.84 14.48 16.34
N VAL A 142 6.49 13.23 16.63
CA VAL A 142 6.47 12.67 17.99
C VAL A 142 7.79 11.98 18.30
N SER A 143 8.23 11.04 17.45
CA SER A 143 9.45 10.26 17.71
C SER A 143 10.73 10.88 17.13
N GLY A 144 10.62 11.84 16.20
CA GLY A 144 11.76 12.43 15.49
C GLY A 144 12.45 11.49 14.50
N LEU A 145 11.99 10.24 14.41
CA LEU A 145 12.48 9.20 13.52
C LEU A 145 12.02 9.44 12.08
N THR A 146 12.79 8.95 11.12
CA THR A 146 12.40 8.91 9.71
C THR A 146 11.57 7.65 9.43
N PRO A 147 10.56 7.72 8.53
CA PRO A 147 9.78 6.54 8.14
C PRO A 147 10.60 5.36 7.60
N ALA A 148 11.78 5.61 7.02
CA ALA A 148 12.69 4.57 6.57
C ALA A 148 14.08 4.69 7.20
N SER A 149 14.68 3.52 7.49
CA SER A 149 16.12 3.35 7.78
C SER A 149 16.88 3.19 6.46
N THR A 150 18.08 3.76 6.39
CA THR A 150 19.00 3.62 5.25
C THR A 150 19.85 2.36 5.34
N ALA A 151 19.73 1.59 6.43
CA ALA A 151 20.38 0.30 6.56
C ALA A 151 19.61 -0.82 5.86
N ILE A 152 20.35 -1.78 5.32
CA ILE A 152 19.76 -3.00 4.78
C ILE A 152 19.29 -3.85 5.96
N SER A 153 18.01 -4.21 5.95
CA SER A 153 17.39 -5.02 7.00
C SER A 153 17.04 -6.41 6.50
N LEU A 154 17.34 -7.44 7.31
CA LEU A 154 16.79 -8.79 7.14
C LEU A 154 15.82 -9.09 8.28
N PHE A 155 16.35 -9.48 9.44
CA PHE A 155 15.58 -9.61 10.69
C PHE A 155 15.74 -8.37 11.59
N ARG A 156 16.89 -7.71 11.47
CA ARG A 156 17.27 -6.42 12.04
C ARG A 156 18.19 -5.73 11.03
N ASP A 157 18.40 -4.45 11.21
CA ASP A 157 19.38 -3.67 10.45
C ASP A 157 20.75 -4.36 10.52
N LEU A 158 21.28 -4.74 9.36
CA LEU A 158 22.66 -5.15 9.23
C LEU A 158 23.57 -3.92 9.42
N PRO A 159 24.85 -4.10 9.75
CA PRO A 159 25.83 -3.00 9.79
C PRO A 159 26.18 -2.44 8.39
N LEU A 160 25.29 -2.62 7.41
CA LEU A 160 25.38 -2.14 6.03
C LEU A 160 24.41 -0.98 5.87
N ASP A 161 24.87 0.22 6.21
CA ASP A 161 24.15 1.48 6.00
C ASP A 161 24.64 2.16 4.72
N PHE A 162 23.72 2.49 3.81
CA PHE A 162 24.06 3.21 2.59
C PHE A 162 24.69 4.58 2.89
N MET A 163 24.30 5.24 3.99
CA MET A 163 24.85 6.55 4.35
C MET A 163 26.33 6.50 4.75
N ALA A 164 26.86 5.33 5.10
CA ALA A 164 28.28 5.14 5.38
C ALA A 164 29.17 5.42 4.14
N LEU A 165 28.62 5.34 2.92
CA LEU A 165 29.31 5.63 1.67
C LEU A 165 29.29 7.13 1.29
N GLY A 166 28.77 7.98 2.17
CA GLY A 166 28.61 9.42 1.98
C GLY A 166 27.21 9.78 1.47
N ALA A 167 26.74 10.99 1.81
CA ALA A 167 25.33 11.38 1.62
C ALA A 167 24.84 11.26 0.17
N VAL A 168 25.65 11.67 -0.82
CA VAL A 168 25.23 11.67 -2.23
C VAL A 168 25.15 10.25 -2.78
N ILE A 169 26.22 9.47 -2.63
CA ILE A 169 26.29 8.08 -3.14
C ILE A 169 25.32 7.18 -2.37
N GLY A 170 25.27 7.32 -1.05
CA GLY A 170 24.36 6.60 -0.17
C GLY A 170 22.88 6.84 -0.52
N THR A 171 22.49 8.09 -0.75
CA THR A 171 21.11 8.41 -1.15
C THR A 171 20.78 7.79 -2.51
N GLY A 172 21.71 7.86 -3.47
CA GLY A 172 21.54 7.23 -4.78
C GLY A 172 21.32 5.72 -4.69
N LEU A 173 22.14 5.01 -3.89
CA LEU A 173 22.01 3.58 -3.67
C LEU A 173 20.72 3.20 -2.95
N PHE A 174 20.34 3.98 -1.92
CA PHE A 174 19.07 3.80 -1.23
C PHE A 174 17.87 3.93 -2.18
N ILE A 175 17.86 4.95 -3.05
CA ILE A 175 16.81 5.12 -4.06
C ILE A 175 16.75 3.92 -5.00
N VAL A 176 17.90 3.44 -5.50
CA VAL A 176 17.97 2.26 -6.36
C VAL A 176 17.41 1.03 -5.66
N TRP A 177 17.73 0.85 -4.38
CA TRP A 177 17.23 -0.25 -3.56
C TRP A 177 15.71 -0.21 -3.39
N ILE A 178 15.14 0.96 -3.07
CA ILE A 178 13.68 1.14 -2.96
C ILE A 178 12.99 0.90 -4.30
N CYS A 179 13.54 1.41 -5.40
CA CYS A 179 13.03 1.16 -6.75
C CYS A 179 12.99 -0.34 -7.09
N LEU A 180 14.04 -1.08 -6.71
CA LEU A 180 14.10 -2.53 -6.90
C LEU A 180 13.01 -3.26 -6.10
N ILE A 181 12.82 -2.90 -4.82
CA ILE A 181 11.77 -3.48 -3.97
C ILE A 181 10.38 -3.20 -4.56
N VAL A 182 10.11 -1.94 -4.92
CA VAL A 182 8.81 -1.52 -5.47
C VAL A 182 8.51 -2.21 -6.79
N ALA A 183 9.48 -2.22 -7.71
CA ALA A 183 9.31 -2.89 -9.00
C ALA A 183 9.10 -4.40 -8.81
N SER A 184 9.89 -5.05 -7.95
CA SER A 184 9.76 -6.49 -7.67
C SER A 184 8.41 -6.82 -7.04
N ALA A 185 7.99 -6.11 -6.01
CA ALA A 185 6.73 -6.36 -5.31
C ALA A 185 5.51 -6.11 -6.20
N SER A 186 5.47 -4.97 -6.90
CA SER A 186 4.34 -4.61 -7.77
C SER A 186 4.19 -5.58 -8.94
N ASN A 187 5.29 -5.97 -9.59
CA ASN A 187 5.24 -6.95 -10.67
C ASN A 187 4.97 -8.37 -10.15
N GLY A 188 5.47 -8.74 -8.96
CA GLY A 188 5.19 -10.03 -8.32
C GLY A 188 3.71 -10.22 -8.01
N VAL A 189 3.05 -9.23 -7.41
CA VAL A 189 1.59 -9.28 -7.14
C VAL A 189 0.80 -9.32 -8.44
N ASN A 190 1.20 -8.56 -9.45
CA ASN A 190 0.56 -8.58 -10.77
C ASN A 190 0.69 -9.95 -11.48
N VAL A 191 1.74 -10.73 -11.21
CA VAL A 191 1.87 -12.12 -11.71
C VAL A 191 0.98 -13.08 -10.91
N ALA A 192 0.81 -12.85 -9.60
CA ALA A 192 -0.07 -13.65 -8.75
C ALA A 192 -1.57 -13.42 -9.06
N ASP A 193 -1.93 -12.28 -9.66
CA ASP A 193 -3.30 -11.90 -10.02
C ASP A 193 -3.79 -12.56 -11.32
N GLY A 194 -3.52 -13.86 -11.48
CA GLY A 194 -3.93 -14.68 -12.62
C GLY A 194 -5.14 -15.58 -12.35
N LEU A 195 -5.52 -15.74 -11.07
CA LEU A 195 -6.62 -16.58 -10.60
C LEU A 195 -7.54 -15.77 -9.67
N ASP A 196 -8.83 -16.06 -9.73
CA ASP A 196 -9.84 -15.28 -9.00
C ASP A 196 -9.59 -15.39 -7.48
N GLY A 197 -9.27 -14.26 -6.85
CA GLY A 197 -9.04 -14.15 -5.42
C GLY A 197 -7.65 -14.56 -4.92
N LEU A 198 -6.74 -15.02 -5.78
CA LEU A 198 -5.39 -15.45 -5.34
C LEU A 198 -4.55 -14.27 -4.82
N ALA A 199 -4.43 -13.21 -5.61
CA ALA A 199 -3.67 -12.02 -5.21
C ALA A 199 -4.29 -11.30 -4.01
N ALA A 200 -5.62 -11.16 -3.99
CA ALA A 200 -6.34 -10.57 -2.87
C ALA A 200 -6.16 -11.38 -1.58
N GLY A 201 -6.38 -12.70 -1.62
CA GLY A 201 -6.20 -13.59 -0.48
C GLY A 201 -4.78 -13.59 0.07
N ALA A 202 -3.76 -13.69 -0.80
CA ALA A 202 -2.35 -13.61 -0.39
C ALA A 202 -2.02 -12.24 0.26
N SER A 203 -2.58 -11.16 -0.28
CA SER A 203 -2.39 -9.80 0.26
C SER A 203 -3.06 -9.62 1.62
N ILE A 204 -4.23 -10.23 1.86
CA ILE A 204 -4.90 -10.20 3.18
C ILE A 204 -3.98 -10.80 4.25
N PHE A 205 -3.36 -11.95 4.00
CA PHE A 205 -2.46 -12.57 4.98
C PHE A 205 -1.16 -11.77 5.15
N SER A 206 -0.55 -11.31 4.06
CA SER A 206 0.69 -10.54 4.11
C SER A 206 0.49 -9.19 4.81
N ILE A 207 -0.49 -8.39 4.37
CA ILE A 207 -0.77 -7.06 4.93
C ILE A 207 -1.40 -7.17 6.32
N GLY A 208 -2.24 -8.19 6.56
CA GLY A 208 -2.79 -8.49 7.88
C GLY A 208 -1.73 -8.75 8.93
N SER A 209 -0.59 -9.33 8.56
CA SER A 209 0.54 -9.48 9.49
C SER A 209 1.10 -8.13 9.96
N TYR A 210 1.10 -7.10 9.10
CA TYR A 210 1.55 -5.75 9.48
C TYR A 210 0.60 -5.04 10.44
N VAL A 211 -0.70 -5.39 10.46
CA VAL A 211 -1.63 -4.91 11.49
C VAL A 211 -1.19 -5.39 12.88
N ILE A 212 -0.87 -6.69 12.98
CA ILE A 212 -0.42 -7.30 14.24
C ILE A 212 0.95 -6.73 14.64
N ILE A 213 1.90 -6.65 13.71
CA ILE A 213 3.25 -6.14 13.96
C ILE A 213 3.20 -4.67 14.41
N GLY A 214 2.48 -3.80 13.70
CA GLY A 214 2.38 -2.39 14.04
C GLY A 214 1.68 -2.16 15.37
N PHE A 215 0.60 -2.90 15.67
CA PHE A 215 -0.04 -2.83 16.98
C PHE A 215 0.85 -3.33 18.12
N TRP A 216 1.63 -4.39 17.88
CA TRP A 216 2.60 -4.90 18.85
C TRP A 216 3.71 -3.88 19.13
N GLN A 217 4.31 -3.32 18.08
CA GLN A 217 5.33 -2.28 18.19
C GLN A 217 4.81 -1.02 18.88
N PHE A 218 3.57 -0.63 18.64
CA PHE A 218 2.93 0.49 19.34
C PHE A 218 2.86 0.27 20.86
N ASN A 219 2.41 -0.91 21.30
CA ASN A 219 2.32 -1.22 22.73
C ASN A 219 3.69 -1.41 23.42
N GLN A 220 4.75 -1.63 22.64
CA GLN A 220 6.12 -1.88 23.12
C GLN A 220 7.10 -0.81 22.62
N SER A 221 6.60 0.39 22.31
CA SER A 221 7.41 1.48 21.74
C SER A 221 8.33 2.09 22.80
N CYS A 222 9.57 2.40 22.42
CA CYS A 222 10.54 3.05 23.30
C CYS A 222 10.07 4.43 23.80
N ASP A 223 9.23 5.13 23.03
CA ASP A 223 8.70 6.45 23.39
C ASP A 223 7.62 6.39 24.48
N SER A 224 7.02 5.22 24.69
CA SER A 224 5.87 5.02 25.58
C SER A 224 6.22 4.42 26.95
N VAL A 225 7.42 3.86 27.11
CA VAL A 225 7.80 3.09 28.31
C VAL A 225 8.45 4.00 29.36
N SER A 226 7.68 4.42 30.36
CA SER A 226 8.14 5.12 31.57
C SER A 226 8.91 4.21 32.55
N SER A 227 9.66 3.22 32.06
CA SER A 227 10.32 2.21 32.90
C SER A 227 11.70 1.86 32.36
N TYR A 228 12.73 2.50 32.92
CA TYR A 228 14.16 2.28 32.71
C TYR A 228 14.64 0.81 32.79
N GLN A 229 13.78 -0.14 33.17
CA GLN A 229 14.14 -1.55 33.34
C GLN A 229 14.05 -2.39 32.05
N ASN A 230 13.45 -1.88 30.97
CA ASN A 230 13.21 -2.62 29.71
C ASN A 230 13.66 -1.91 28.43
N GLU A 231 14.55 -0.91 28.53
CA GLU A 231 15.03 -0.10 27.40
C GLU A 231 15.67 -0.94 26.27
N TYR A 232 16.27 -2.10 26.61
CA TYR A 232 16.84 -3.05 25.63
C TYR A 232 15.82 -3.98 24.96
N ARG A 233 14.51 -3.83 25.24
CA ARG A 233 13.43 -4.69 24.71
C ARG A 233 12.34 -3.93 23.94
N CYS A 234 12.42 -2.60 23.86
CA CYS A 234 11.43 -1.79 23.17
C CYS A 234 11.74 -1.65 21.67
N TYR A 235 10.77 -1.14 20.90
CA TYR A 235 10.90 -0.91 19.46
C TYR A 235 11.03 0.58 19.14
N GLU A 236 12.05 0.93 18.35
CA GLU A 236 12.22 2.25 17.74
C GLU A 236 11.62 2.23 16.33
N VAL A 237 10.36 2.64 16.19
CA VAL A 237 9.65 2.64 14.92
C VAL A 237 8.87 3.94 14.77
N ALA A 238 8.94 4.55 13.60
CA ALA A 238 8.18 5.76 13.29
C ALA A 238 6.68 5.43 13.12
N SER A 239 5.87 5.83 14.11
CA SER A 239 4.40 5.79 14.06
C SER A 239 3.78 4.43 13.71
N PRO A 240 4.08 3.38 14.51
CA PRO A 240 3.65 2.00 14.23
C PRO A 240 2.13 1.80 14.29
N LEU A 241 1.41 2.59 15.10
CA LEU A 241 -0.05 2.53 15.14
C LEU A 241 -0.69 3.03 13.85
N ASP A 242 -0.19 4.13 13.28
CA ASP A 242 -0.68 4.69 12.03
C ASP A 242 -0.47 3.72 10.85
N LEU A 243 0.72 3.07 10.82
CA LEU A 243 1.01 1.99 9.88
C LEU A 243 0.04 0.79 10.03
N ALA A 244 -0.34 0.44 11.26
CA ALA A 244 -1.34 -0.60 11.50
C ALA A 244 -2.74 -0.18 11.05
N ILE A 245 -3.11 1.11 11.17
CA ILE A 245 -4.40 1.65 10.72
C ILE A 245 -4.52 1.56 9.20
N ILE A 246 -3.51 2.01 8.44
CA ILE A 246 -3.53 1.89 6.97
C ILE A 246 -3.53 0.41 6.54
N ALA A 247 -2.75 -0.46 7.19
CA ALA A 247 -2.78 -1.90 6.91
C ALA A 247 -4.17 -2.51 7.17
N ALA A 248 -4.84 -2.12 8.26
CA ALA A 248 -6.19 -2.59 8.58
C ALA A 248 -7.23 -2.12 7.56
N SER A 249 -7.12 -0.87 7.08
CA SER A 249 -8.00 -0.34 6.03
C SER A 249 -7.83 -1.10 4.70
N ILE A 250 -6.60 -1.43 4.30
CA ILE A 250 -6.31 -2.22 3.10
C ILE A 250 -6.88 -3.63 3.25
N VAL A 251 -6.66 -4.29 4.39
CA VAL A 251 -7.22 -5.63 4.65
C VAL A 251 -8.74 -5.61 4.63
N GLY A 252 -9.36 -4.60 5.26
CA GLY A 252 -10.81 -4.42 5.21
C GLY A 252 -11.33 -4.31 3.78
N ALA A 253 -10.70 -3.46 2.97
CA ALA A 253 -11.06 -3.27 1.56
C ALA A 253 -10.86 -4.53 0.70
N LEU A 254 -9.89 -5.38 1.03
CA LEU A 254 -9.66 -6.63 0.30
C LEU A 254 -10.65 -7.74 0.68
N ILE A 255 -11.18 -7.73 1.92
CA ILE A 255 -12.13 -8.73 2.41
C ILE A 255 -13.55 -8.49 1.86
N GLY A 256 -13.99 -7.23 1.82
CA GLY A 256 -15.35 -6.88 1.38
C GLY A 256 -15.48 -6.86 -0.13
#